data_AF-A0A9W7Z035-F1
#
_entry.id   AF-A0A9W7Z035-F1
#
_cell.length_a   1.000
_cell.length_b   1.000
_cell.length_c   1.000
_cell.angle_alpha   90.00
_cell.angle_beta   90.00
_cell.angle_gamma   90.00
#
_symmetry.space_group_name_H-M   'P 1'
#
loop_
_entity.id
_entity.type
_entity.pdbx_description
1 polymer ?
#
loop_
_entity_poly.entity_id
_entity_poly.type
_entity_poly.pdbx_seq_one_letter_code
_entity_poly.pdbx_strand_id
1 'polypeptide(L)'
;MKYAVTAMCGDGGNDSLALRAAHVGIALSDAEASIVSPFSAANRSVMSCVELLRQSRAGLATSFANFTALICYGQVMSGIVKMSTFYFSISITQNLWMLIDGAISTAMMLTISLSGPAERLAPSRPTSRILGPQMLASVGGTVILNWIFSVMSYVWLFRQDWFRCNEQAASEVNLNMWWLLGDNYESSILSFVCTFQFIGNGLLVNYGYLHRAKWYKNYALLTVWAFLMAFVSYMLLADPNRVGCTFRLNCGTPSTLEKLGYKSPSWYIEPYINVIQHNVIPRAARYKLWGYCLGNMVATNLWQVFVINGPVRRLLQKKKPLRRLKVKL
;
A
#
# COMPACT_ATOMS: atom_id res chain seq x y z
N MET A 1 -7.39 6.48 -39.01
CA MET A 1 -6.36 5.81 -38.18
C MET A 1 -6.05 6.46 -36.82
N LYS A 2 -6.58 7.64 -36.45
CA LYS A 2 -6.29 8.33 -35.16
C LYS A 2 -6.60 7.57 -33.85
N TYR A 3 -7.23 6.39 -33.90
CA TYR A 3 -7.69 5.65 -32.72
C TYR A 3 -7.28 4.17 -32.66
N ALA A 4 -6.44 3.70 -33.58
CA ALA A 4 -5.98 2.31 -33.61
C ALA A 4 -4.51 2.22 -33.16
N VAL A 5 -4.26 1.44 -32.11
CA VAL A 5 -2.89 1.04 -31.73
C VAL A 5 -2.50 -0.14 -32.61
N THR A 6 -1.47 0.06 -33.42
CA THR A 6 -0.96 -0.90 -34.40
C THR A 6 0.28 -1.60 -33.88
N ALA A 7 0.35 -2.92 -34.05
CA ALA A 7 1.56 -3.70 -33.85
C ALA A 7 1.91 -4.36 -35.18
N MET A 8 3.20 -4.40 -35.51
CA MET A 8 3.74 -5.01 -36.73
C MET A 8 4.81 -6.03 -36.34
N CYS A 9 4.83 -7.18 -37.02
CA CYS A 9 5.95 -8.12 -36.95
C CYS A 9 6.47 -8.39 -38.36
N GLY A 10 7.80 -8.45 -38.51
CA GLY A 10 8.45 -8.66 -39.80
C GLY A 10 9.84 -9.27 -39.63
N ASP A 11 10.38 -9.84 -40.70
CA ASP A 11 11.65 -10.55 -40.72
C ASP A 11 12.64 -9.96 -41.75
N GLY A 12 12.16 -9.19 -42.72
CA GLY A 12 12.96 -8.62 -43.81
C GLY A 12 13.17 -7.11 -43.71
N GLY A 13 14.20 -6.61 -44.43
CA GLY A 13 14.48 -5.17 -44.55
C GLY A 13 13.35 -4.38 -45.24
N ASN A 14 12.55 -5.03 -46.08
CA ASN A 14 11.34 -4.45 -46.70
C ASN A 14 10.24 -4.11 -45.66
N ASP A 15 10.24 -4.74 -44.49
CA ASP A 15 9.28 -4.46 -43.42
C ASP A 15 9.75 -3.36 -42.46
N SER A 16 11.00 -2.90 -42.60
CA SER A 16 11.65 -1.96 -41.66
C SER A 16 10.88 -0.66 -41.49
N LEU A 17 10.33 -0.09 -42.57
CA LEU A 17 9.52 1.13 -42.52
C LEU A 17 8.19 0.90 -41.79
N ALA A 18 7.55 -0.26 -42.00
CA ALA A 18 6.31 -0.61 -41.31
C ALA A 18 6.54 -0.90 -39.83
N LEU A 19 7.64 -1.59 -39.50
CA LEU A 19 8.08 -1.84 -38.12
C LEU A 19 8.35 -0.53 -37.38
N ARG A 20 8.98 0.45 -38.04
CA ARG A 20 9.23 1.79 -37.49
C ARG A 20 7.96 2.62 -37.31
N ALA A 21 7.03 2.51 -38.26
CA ALA A 21 5.79 3.29 -38.26
C ALA A 21 4.73 2.73 -37.28
N ALA A 22 4.81 1.44 -36.95
CA ALA A 22 3.93 0.82 -35.98
C ALA A 22 4.20 1.34 -34.56
N HIS A 23 3.18 1.33 -33.70
CA HIS A 23 3.36 1.71 -32.29
C HIS A 23 4.21 0.69 -31.54
N VAL A 24 4.17 -0.58 -31.98
CA VAL A 24 5.00 -1.67 -31.48
C VAL A 24 5.50 -2.47 -32.68
N GLY A 25 6.80 -2.48 -32.91
CA GLY A 25 7.47 -3.35 -33.89
C GLY A 25 8.09 -4.57 -33.21
N ILE A 26 8.02 -5.73 -33.86
CA ILE A 26 8.72 -6.96 -33.44
C ILE A 26 9.47 -7.52 -34.64
N ALA A 27 10.80 -7.57 -34.57
CA ALA A 27 11.64 -8.20 -35.58
C ALA A 27 11.74 -9.69 -35.28
N LEU A 28 11.54 -10.55 -36.29
CA LEU A 28 11.69 -12.00 -36.20
C LEU A 28 13.01 -12.49 -36.81
N SER A 29 13.99 -11.59 -36.97
CA SER A 29 15.30 -11.88 -37.54
C SER A 29 16.38 -11.03 -36.86
N ASP A 30 17.64 -11.47 -36.95
CA ASP A 30 18.81 -10.71 -36.49
C ASP A 30 19.37 -9.78 -37.59
N ALA A 31 18.62 -9.60 -38.67
CA ALA A 31 19.01 -8.82 -39.83
C ALA A 31 18.62 -7.34 -39.69
N GLU A 32 18.61 -6.58 -40.79
CA GLU A 32 18.31 -5.13 -40.83
C GLU A 32 16.98 -4.75 -40.13
N ALA A 33 15.98 -5.65 -40.12
CA ALA A 33 14.72 -5.45 -39.42
C ALA A 33 14.90 -5.27 -37.88
N SER A 34 15.91 -5.91 -37.29
CA SER A 34 16.20 -5.81 -35.85
C SER A 34 16.74 -4.45 -35.42
N ILE A 35 17.43 -3.75 -36.33
CA ILE A 35 18.03 -2.43 -36.07
C ILE A 35 16.94 -1.38 -35.85
N VAL A 36 15.80 -1.54 -36.53
CA VAL A 36 14.74 -0.54 -36.58
C VAL A 36 13.60 -0.84 -35.59
N SER A 37 13.48 -2.09 -35.15
CA SER A 37 12.38 -2.56 -34.30
C SER A 37 12.71 -2.41 -32.80
N PRO A 38 11.76 -1.94 -31.96
CA PRO A 38 11.96 -1.82 -30.51
C PRO A 38 12.07 -3.17 -29.80
N PHE A 39 11.56 -4.26 -30.40
CA PHE A 39 11.71 -5.63 -29.92
C PHE A 39 12.29 -6.52 -31.01
N SER A 40 13.22 -7.40 -30.63
CA SER A 40 13.74 -8.47 -31.49
C SER A 40 13.50 -9.83 -30.83
N ALA A 41 12.96 -10.78 -31.59
CA ALA A 41 12.66 -12.12 -31.13
C ALA A 41 13.87 -13.04 -31.37
N ALA A 42 14.52 -13.47 -30.28
CA ALA A 42 15.64 -14.40 -30.36
C ALA A 42 15.26 -15.75 -30.99
N ASN A 43 14.06 -16.23 -30.69
CA ASN A 43 13.48 -17.39 -31.35
C ASN A 43 12.54 -16.86 -32.44
N ARG A 44 12.85 -17.12 -33.72
CA ARG A 44 12.18 -16.58 -34.93
C ARG A 44 10.75 -17.10 -35.12
N SER A 45 9.96 -17.04 -34.06
CA SER A 45 8.61 -17.57 -33.93
C SER A 45 7.63 -16.44 -33.73
N VAL A 46 6.50 -16.52 -34.43
CA VAL A 46 5.35 -15.61 -34.26
C VAL A 46 4.79 -15.69 -32.83
N MET A 47 5.07 -16.76 -32.08
CA MET A 47 4.67 -16.89 -30.68
C MET A 47 5.24 -15.79 -29.78
N SER A 48 6.39 -15.21 -30.16
CA SER A 48 6.99 -14.06 -29.48
C SER A 48 6.04 -12.85 -29.42
N CYS A 49 5.17 -12.68 -30.42
CA CYS A 49 4.12 -11.64 -30.41
C CYS A 49 3.09 -11.88 -29.30
N VAL A 50 2.69 -13.14 -29.09
CA VAL A 50 1.73 -13.53 -28.06
C VAL A 50 2.35 -13.40 -26.67
N GLU A 51 3.62 -13.80 -26.52
CA GLU A 51 4.36 -13.64 -25.28
C GLU A 51 4.56 -12.18 -24.91
N LEU A 52 4.98 -11.34 -25.86
CA LEU A 52 5.11 -9.90 -25.63
C LEU A 52 3.77 -9.31 -25.18
N LEU A 53 2.67 -9.63 -25.85
CA LEU A 53 1.35 -9.15 -25.48
C LEU A 53 0.93 -9.60 -24.06
N ARG A 54 1.30 -10.82 -23.67
CA ARG A 54 1.06 -11.37 -22.32
C ARG A 54 1.85 -10.60 -21.26
N GLN A 55 3.14 -10.36 -21.51
CA GLN A 55 4.03 -9.59 -20.63
C GLN A 55 3.58 -8.13 -20.53
N SER A 56 3.27 -7.47 -21.64
CA SER A 56 2.81 -6.08 -21.63
C SER A 56 1.48 -5.90 -20.89
N ARG A 57 0.55 -6.85 -21.00
CA ARG A 57 -0.70 -6.81 -20.22
C ARG A 57 -0.46 -7.02 -18.73
N ALA A 58 0.47 -7.89 -18.36
CA ALA A 58 0.87 -8.10 -16.98
C ALA A 58 1.54 -6.84 -16.42
N GLY A 59 2.50 -6.28 -17.14
CA GLY A 59 3.19 -5.03 -16.79
C GLY A 59 2.22 -3.88 -16.61
N LEU A 60 1.28 -3.68 -17.55
CA LEU A 60 0.23 -2.66 -17.41
C LEU A 60 -0.61 -2.88 -16.15
N ALA A 61 -1.06 -4.11 -15.88
CA ALA A 61 -1.83 -4.41 -14.67
C ALA A 61 -1.01 -4.18 -13.39
N THR A 62 0.29 -4.48 -13.41
CA THR A 62 1.21 -4.25 -12.28
C THR A 62 1.44 -2.76 -12.05
N SER A 63 1.67 -1.96 -13.09
CA SER A 63 1.80 -0.50 -12.97
C SER A 63 0.53 0.14 -12.39
N PHE A 64 -0.64 -0.31 -12.82
CA PHE A 64 -1.92 0.15 -12.24
C PHE A 64 -2.07 -0.26 -10.77
N ALA A 65 -1.61 -1.45 -10.38
CA ALA A 65 -1.62 -1.87 -8.98
C ALA A 65 -0.69 -1.01 -8.11
N ASN A 66 0.52 -0.70 -8.59
CA ASN A 66 1.43 0.23 -7.91
C ASN A 66 0.84 1.63 -7.80
N PHE A 67 0.21 2.13 -8.86
CA PHE A 67 -0.47 3.43 -8.81
C PHE A 67 -1.61 3.41 -7.79
N THR A 68 -2.37 2.32 -7.72
CA THR A 68 -3.43 2.11 -6.71
C THR A 68 -2.85 2.13 -5.30
N ALA A 69 -1.72 1.46 -5.07
CA ALA A 69 -1.05 1.45 -3.78
C ALA A 69 -0.58 2.85 -3.38
N LEU A 70 -0.04 3.60 -4.34
CA LEU A 70 0.41 4.98 -4.11
C LEU A 70 -0.76 5.92 -3.78
N ILE A 71 -1.92 5.77 -4.43
CA ILE A 71 -3.12 6.53 -4.04
C ILE A 71 -3.53 6.15 -2.61
N CYS A 72 -3.64 4.86 -2.29
CA CYS A 72 -4.00 4.43 -0.93
C CYS A 72 -3.03 4.97 0.13
N TYR A 73 -1.73 4.93 -0.17
CA TYR A 73 -0.70 5.54 0.68
C TYR A 73 -0.95 7.05 0.88
N GLY A 74 -1.13 7.80 -0.22
CA GLY A 74 -1.37 9.24 -0.15
C GLY A 74 -2.66 9.60 0.60
N GLN A 75 -3.71 8.78 0.51
CA GLN A 75 -4.96 9.01 1.22
C GLN A 75 -4.89 8.69 2.72
N VAL A 76 -4.08 7.71 3.13
CA VAL A 76 -3.83 7.47 4.56
C VAL A 76 -2.95 8.58 5.13
N MET A 77 -1.87 8.93 4.42
CA MET A 77 -0.91 9.94 4.88
C MET A 77 -1.49 11.36 4.87
N SER A 78 -1.94 11.86 3.72
CA SER A 78 -2.49 13.22 3.62
C SER A 78 -3.90 13.33 4.18
N GLY A 79 -4.68 12.24 4.17
CA GLY A 79 -6.03 12.23 4.70
C GLY A 79 -6.04 12.09 6.22
N ILE A 80 -5.76 10.89 6.73
CA ILE A 80 -5.92 10.61 8.17
C ILE A 80 -4.78 11.23 8.98
N VAL A 81 -3.53 10.97 8.61
CA VAL A 81 -2.37 11.38 9.42
C VAL A 81 -2.28 12.91 9.48
N LYS A 82 -2.25 13.59 8.34
CA LYS A 82 -2.12 15.06 8.33
C LYS A 82 -3.34 15.78 8.92
N MET A 83 -4.57 15.31 8.68
CA MET A 83 -5.74 15.93 9.32
C MET A 83 -5.71 15.73 10.84
N SER A 84 -5.32 14.54 11.31
CA SER A 84 -5.14 14.30 12.76
C SER A 84 -4.06 15.20 13.35
N THR A 85 -2.94 15.36 12.63
CA THR A 85 -1.85 16.25 13.02
C THR A 85 -2.30 17.69 13.17
N PHE A 86 -3.08 18.21 12.23
CA PHE A 86 -3.57 19.60 12.31
C PHE A 86 -4.66 19.79 13.37
N TYR A 87 -5.53 18.81 13.56
CA TYR A 87 -6.63 18.92 14.53
C TYR A 87 -6.14 18.79 15.98
N PHE A 88 -5.31 17.78 16.26
CA PHE A 88 -4.80 17.52 17.61
C PHE A 88 -3.45 18.17 17.90
N SER A 89 -2.82 18.82 16.92
CA SER A 89 -1.45 19.34 17.02
C SER A 89 -0.44 18.26 17.45
N ILE A 90 -0.58 17.06 16.88
CA ILE A 90 0.29 15.88 17.14
C ILE A 90 1.10 15.52 15.90
N SER A 91 2.25 14.86 16.05
CA SER A 91 3.00 14.33 14.90
C SER A 91 3.32 12.85 15.08
N ILE A 92 3.56 12.13 13.99
CA ILE A 92 4.16 10.79 14.05
C ILE A 92 5.67 10.93 14.36
N THR A 93 6.22 9.95 15.07
CA THR A 93 7.64 9.93 15.46
C THR A 93 8.55 9.78 14.22
N GLN A 94 9.75 10.36 14.28
CA GLN A 94 10.68 10.39 13.13
C GLN A 94 11.05 8.99 12.62
N ASN A 95 11.35 8.06 13.53
CA ASN A 95 11.71 6.69 13.16
C ASN A 95 10.54 5.95 12.49
N LEU A 96 9.30 6.24 12.89
CA LEU A 96 8.14 5.64 12.25
C LEU A 96 7.88 6.23 10.86
N TRP A 97 8.09 7.53 10.67
CA TRP A 97 8.07 8.14 9.33
C TRP A 97 9.06 7.46 8.38
N MET A 98 10.30 7.26 8.83
CA MET A 98 11.32 6.56 8.04
C MET A 98 10.95 5.10 7.77
N LEU A 99 10.32 4.41 8.73
CA LEU A 99 9.84 3.04 8.54
C LEU A 99 8.71 2.98 7.50
N ILE A 100 7.73 3.90 7.57
CA ILE A 100 6.59 3.93 6.65
C ILE A 100 7.06 4.20 5.22
N ASP A 101 7.82 5.27 5.00
CA ASP A 101 8.20 5.69 3.65
C ASP A 101 9.37 4.87 3.11
N GLY A 102 10.42 4.72 3.93
CA GLY A 102 11.65 4.04 3.55
C GLY A 102 11.46 2.53 3.41
N ALA A 103 10.88 1.87 4.41
CA ALA A 103 10.78 0.40 4.42
C ALA A 103 9.44 -0.09 3.88
N ILE A 104 8.31 0.31 4.48
CA ILE A 104 6.99 -0.29 4.19
C ILE A 104 6.55 0.05 2.77
N SER A 105 6.48 1.33 2.42
CA SER A 105 6.01 1.78 1.10
C SER A 105 6.90 1.23 -0.02
N THR A 106 8.21 1.42 0.10
CA THR A 106 9.18 0.97 -0.91
C THR A 106 9.19 -0.55 -1.06
N ALA A 107 9.26 -1.32 0.04
CA ALA A 107 9.30 -2.78 -0.05
C ALA A 107 8.00 -3.36 -0.62
N MET A 108 6.83 -2.80 -0.26
CA MET A 108 5.56 -3.24 -0.82
C MET A 108 5.47 -2.93 -2.32
N MET A 109 5.86 -1.73 -2.77
CA MET A 109 5.85 -1.37 -4.20
C MET A 109 6.82 -2.22 -5.04
N LEU A 110 8.01 -2.52 -4.50
CA LEU A 110 8.95 -3.42 -5.16
C LEU A 110 8.37 -4.83 -5.29
N THR A 111 7.82 -5.38 -4.20
CA THR A 111 7.28 -6.74 -4.21
C THR A 111 6.02 -6.89 -5.05
N ILE A 112 5.15 -5.87 -5.13
CA ILE A 112 4.03 -5.81 -6.09
C ILE A 112 4.56 -5.97 -7.53
N SER A 113 5.67 -5.30 -7.83
CA SER A 113 6.29 -5.26 -9.17
C SER A 113 6.84 -6.62 -9.62
N LEU A 114 7.22 -7.49 -8.68
CA LEU A 114 7.72 -8.84 -8.94
C LEU A 114 6.62 -9.85 -9.33
N SER A 115 5.38 -9.41 -9.49
CA SER A 115 4.28 -10.28 -9.91
C SER A 115 4.42 -10.65 -11.39
N GLY A 116 4.65 -11.94 -11.65
CA GLY A 116 4.77 -12.47 -13.01
C GLY A 116 3.47 -12.42 -13.84
N PRO A 117 3.57 -12.66 -15.16
CA PRO A 117 2.41 -12.69 -16.05
C PRO A 117 1.49 -13.90 -15.80
N ALA A 118 0.22 -13.78 -16.20
CA ALA A 118 -0.68 -14.94 -16.26
C ALA A 118 -0.17 -15.98 -17.27
N GLU A 119 -0.38 -17.28 -17.02
CA GLU A 119 0.10 -18.37 -17.90
C GLU A 119 -0.54 -18.31 -19.29
N ARG A 120 -1.81 -17.89 -19.37
CA ARG A 120 -2.61 -17.79 -20.60
C ARG A 120 -3.08 -16.36 -20.86
N LEU A 121 -3.22 -16.01 -22.14
CA LEU A 121 -3.74 -14.71 -22.55
C LEU A 121 -5.26 -14.62 -22.30
N ALA A 122 -5.68 -13.70 -21.44
CA ALA A 122 -7.10 -13.48 -21.17
C ALA A 122 -7.84 -12.85 -22.39
N PRO A 123 -9.13 -13.15 -22.59
CA PRO A 123 -9.93 -12.57 -23.67
C PRO A 123 -10.25 -11.08 -23.47
N SER A 124 -10.15 -10.57 -22.24
CA SER A 124 -10.34 -9.16 -21.92
C SER A 124 -9.03 -8.35 -22.01
N ARG A 125 -9.15 -7.05 -22.28
CA ARG A 125 -8.03 -6.11 -22.18
C ARG A 125 -7.97 -5.52 -20.77
N PRO A 126 -6.77 -5.18 -20.24
CA PRO A 126 -6.64 -4.40 -19.02
C PRO A 126 -7.31 -3.02 -19.17
N THR A 127 -7.65 -2.40 -18.05
CA THR A 127 -8.18 -1.02 -18.03
C THR A 127 -7.10 -0.05 -18.49
N SER A 128 -7.43 0.86 -19.41
CA SER A 128 -6.51 1.88 -19.92
C SER A 128 -6.63 3.24 -19.22
N ARG A 129 -7.60 3.41 -18.32
CA ARG A 129 -7.84 4.67 -17.59
C ARG A 129 -7.50 4.49 -16.12
N ILE A 130 -6.53 5.28 -15.65
CA ILE A 130 -6.08 5.31 -14.27
C ILE A 130 -7.26 5.53 -13.32
N LEU A 131 -8.01 6.62 -13.48
CA LEU A 131 -9.23 6.88 -12.68
C LEU A 131 -10.47 6.26 -13.33
N GLY A 132 -10.39 4.98 -13.66
CA GLY A 132 -11.55 4.23 -14.14
C GLY A 132 -12.60 4.02 -13.03
N PRO A 133 -13.89 3.82 -13.36
CA PRO A 133 -14.95 3.62 -12.37
C PRO A 133 -14.67 2.46 -11.40
N GLN A 134 -14.07 1.37 -11.89
CA GLN A 134 -13.69 0.23 -11.07
C GLN A 134 -12.57 0.60 -10.08
N MET A 135 -11.58 1.37 -10.51
CA MET A 135 -10.47 1.79 -9.66
C MET A 135 -10.95 2.80 -8.62
N LEU A 136 -11.80 3.75 -9.00
CA LEU A 136 -12.43 4.71 -8.08
C LEU A 136 -13.28 4.01 -7.02
N ALA A 137 -14.09 3.01 -7.41
CA ALA A 137 -14.87 2.24 -6.44
C ALA A 137 -13.98 1.41 -5.49
N SER A 138 -12.90 0.81 -6.03
CA SER A 138 -11.95 0.00 -5.25
C SER A 138 -11.19 0.84 -4.23
N VAL A 139 -10.51 1.88 -4.69
CA VAL A 139 -9.75 2.79 -3.82
C VAL A 139 -10.67 3.57 -2.91
N GLY A 140 -11.75 4.15 -3.45
CA GLY A 140 -12.69 4.96 -2.67
C GLY A 140 -13.31 4.19 -1.51
N GLY A 141 -13.77 2.96 -1.74
CA GLY A 141 -14.30 2.14 -0.65
C GLY A 141 -13.23 1.73 0.38
N THR A 142 -12.01 1.43 -0.07
CA THR A 142 -10.88 1.13 0.83
C THR A 142 -10.54 2.34 1.70
N VAL A 143 -10.49 3.54 1.11
CA VAL A 143 -10.23 4.80 1.80
C VAL A 143 -11.31 5.10 2.82
N ILE A 144 -12.59 5.00 2.43
CA ILE A 144 -13.72 5.23 3.34
C ILE A 144 -13.67 4.28 4.53
N LEU A 145 -13.41 2.98 4.30
CA LEU A 145 -13.26 2.01 5.38
C LEU A 145 -12.09 2.37 6.30
N ASN A 146 -10.93 2.70 5.75
CA ASN A 146 -9.78 3.12 6.56
C ASN A 146 -10.10 4.37 7.39
N TRP A 147 -10.78 5.36 6.81
CA TRP A 147 -11.16 6.58 7.52
C TRP A 147 -12.16 6.32 8.64
N ILE A 148 -13.20 5.51 8.39
CA ILE A 148 -14.16 5.11 9.42
C ILE A 148 -13.43 4.43 10.58
N PHE A 149 -12.52 3.50 10.28
CA PHE A 149 -11.77 2.83 11.32
C PHE A 149 -10.80 3.78 12.06
N SER A 150 -10.15 4.71 11.37
CA SER A 150 -9.31 5.69 12.04
C SER A 150 -10.12 6.61 12.97
N VAL A 151 -11.29 7.10 12.55
CA VAL A 151 -12.17 7.91 13.42
C VAL A 151 -12.68 7.10 14.61
N MET A 152 -13.14 5.87 14.37
CA MET A 152 -13.58 4.97 15.43
C MET A 152 -12.46 4.64 16.43
N SER A 153 -11.20 4.57 16.00
CA SER A 153 -10.06 4.36 16.90
C SER A 153 -9.87 5.51 17.89
N TYR A 154 -10.07 6.76 17.45
CA TYR A 154 -10.08 7.92 18.34
C TYR A 154 -11.29 7.92 19.27
N VAL A 155 -12.49 7.66 18.76
CA VAL A 155 -13.70 7.54 19.59
C VAL A 155 -13.53 6.48 20.67
N TRP A 156 -12.86 5.36 20.35
CA TRP A 156 -12.53 4.33 21.32
C TRP A 156 -11.51 4.82 22.36
N LEU A 157 -10.46 5.54 21.94
CA LEU A 157 -9.45 6.14 22.82
C LEU A 157 -10.09 7.11 23.83
N PHE A 158 -10.94 8.04 23.37
CA PHE A 158 -11.62 9.03 24.22
C PHE A 158 -12.57 8.42 25.26
N ARG A 159 -12.94 7.14 25.10
CA ARG A 159 -13.79 6.40 26.06
C ARG A 159 -12.99 5.52 27.03
N GLN A 160 -11.65 5.54 26.97
CA GLN A 160 -10.84 4.75 27.88
C GLN A 160 -10.61 5.48 29.20
N ASP A 161 -10.79 4.78 30.32
CA ASP A 161 -10.62 5.35 31.67
C ASP A 161 -9.18 5.75 31.99
N TRP A 162 -8.21 5.11 31.32
CA TRP A 162 -6.78 5.41 31.47
C TRP A 162 -6.31 6.57 30.59
N PHE A 163 -7.14 7.02 29.64
CA PHE A 163 -6.80 8.09 28.72
C PHE A 163 -7.24 9.44 29.30
N ARG A 164 -6.34 10.42 29.24
CA ARG A 164 -6.59 11.81 29.63
C ARG A 164 -6.31 12.70 28.43
N CYS A 165 -7.31 13.50 28.06
CA CYS A 165 -7.28 14.36 26.88
C CYS A 165 -6.42 15.61 27.13
N ASN A 166 -5.68 16.05 26.11
CA ASN A 166 -4.98 17.34 26.09
C ASN A 166 -3.96 17.56 27.21
N GLU A 167 -3.14 16.56 27.50
CA GLU A 167 -2.07 16.72 28.50
C GLU A 167 -0.78 17.35 27.96
N GLN A 168 -0.67 17.53 26.63
CA GLN A 168 0.49 18.16 26.02
C GLN A 168 0.06 19.42 25.27
N ALA A 169 0.41 20.59 25.82
CA ALA A 169 0.25 21.84 25.11
C ALA A 169 1.30 21.90 23.98
N ALA A 170 0.86 21.93 22.73
CA ALA A 170 1.76 22.00 21.57
C ALA A 170 2.68 23.24 21.60
N SER A 171 2.33 24.28 22.37
CA SER A 171 3.14 25.47 22.62
C SER A 171 4.40 25.22 23.45
N GLU A 172 4.45 24.15 24.24
CA GLU A 172 5.60 23.82 25.10
C GLU A 172 6.70 23.07 24.35
N VAL A 173 6.40 22.55 23.15
CA VAL A 173 7.35 21.79 22.34
C VAL A 173 8.10 22.73 21.42
N ASN A 174 9.44 22.64 21.46
CA ASN A 174 10.28 23.32 20.48
C ASN A 174 10.00 22.73 19.09
N LEU A 175 9.50 23.55 18.16
CA LEU A 175 9.16 23.14 16.80
C LEU A 175 10.36 22.56 16.02
N ASN A 176 11.59 22.90 16.40
CA ASN A 176 12.79 22.32 15.81
C ASN A 176 12.93 20.82 16.15
N MET A 177 12.32 20.36 17.25
CA MET A 177 12.25 18.97 17.70
C MET A 177 10.84 18.39 17.49
N TRP A 178 10.30 18.58 16.28
CA TRP A 178 8.94 18.20 15.90
C TRP A 178 8.57 16.73 16.16
N TRP A 179 9.55 15.82 16.26
CA TRP A 179 9.30 14.40 16.52
C TRP A 179 8.81 14.13 17.95
N LEU A 180 9.06 15.05 18.90
CA LEU A 180 8.58 14.96 20.28
C LEU A 180 7.08 15.25 20.41
N LEU A 181 6.49 15.82 19.35
CA LEU A 181 5.04 15.99 19.22
C LEU A 181 4.30 14.64 19.05
N GLY A 182 5.05 13.54 18.94
CA GLY A 182 4.54 12.17 18.86
C GLY A 182 4.51 11.38 20.15
N ASP A 183 4.89 11.99 21.28
CA ASP A 183 4.97 11.32 22.59
C ASP A 183 3.61 11.11 23.28
N ASN A 184 2.52 11.40 22.57
CA ASN A 184 1.15 11.32 23.07
C ASN A 184 0.47 9.99 22.76
N TYR A 185 -0.60 9.69 23.49
CA TYR A 185 -1.44 8.51 23.23
C TYR A 185 -2.17 8.62 21.89
N GLU A 186 -2.67 9.81 21.55
CA GLU A 186 -3.34 10.10 20.28
C GLU A 186 -2.41 9.79 19.10
N SER A 187 -1.15 10.24 19.18
CA SER A 187 -0.14 9.93 18.17
C SER A 187 0.22 8.44 18.13
N SER A 188 0.30 7.79 19.30
CA SER A 188 0.60 6.36 19.38
C SER A 188 -0.49 5.49 18.74
N ILE A 189 -1.76 5.78 19.02
CA ILE A 189 -2.90 5.08 18.41
C ILE A 189 -2.92 5.32 16.90
N LEU A 190 -2.77 6.58 16.47
CA LEU A 190 -2.69 6.93 15.05
C LEU A 190 -1.56 6.17 14.35
N SER A 191 -0.38 6.16 14.97
CA SER A 191 0.82 5.49 14.48
C SER A 191 0.58 4.00 14.23
N PHE A 192 -0.02 3.28 15.19
CA PHE A 192 -0.33 1.87 15.00
C PHE A 192 -1.39 1.66 13.92
N VAL A 193 -2.53 2.34 14.01
CA VAL A 193 -3.64 2.18 13.06
C VAL A 193 -3.18 2.45 11.62
N CYS A 194 -2.47 3.56 11.38
CA CYS A 194 -1.99 3.90 10.05
C CYS A 194 -0.93 2.92 9.56
N THR A 195 0.00 2.47 10.40
CA THR A 195 1.03 1.51 9.99
C THR A 195 0.41 0.19 9.53
N PHE A 196 -0.59 -0.34 10.25
CA PHE A 196 -1.34 -1.52 9.80
C PHE A 196 -2.10 -1.28 8.50
N GLN A 197 -2.72 -0.10 8.33
CA GLN A 197 -3.39 0.27 7.09
C GLN A 197 -2.42 0.32 5.90
N PHE A 198 -1.22 0.87 6.07
CA PHE A 198 -0.21 0.91 4.99
C PHE A 198 0.18 -0.50 4.54
N ILE A 199 0.49 -1.40 5.48
CA ILE A 199 0.87 -2.78 5.19
C ILE A 199 -0.30 -3.54 4.52
N GLY A 200 -1.52 -3.37 5.05
CA GLY A 200 -2.72 -3.99 4.51
C GLY A 200 -3.08 -3.52 3.09
N ASN A 201 -2.99 -2.22 2.83
CA ASN A 201 -3.26 -1.64 1.51
C ASN A 201 -2.27 -2.15 0.44
N GLY A 202 -1.01 -2.40 0.81
CA GLY A 202 -0.02 -2.99 -0.10
C GLY A 202 -0.39 -4.40 -0.55
N LEU A 203 -0.97 -5.23 0.33
CA LEU A 203 -1.48 -6.55 -0.07
C LEU A 203 -2.74 -6.45 -0.94
N LEU A 204 -3.64 -5.52 -0.59
CA LEU A 204 -4.95 -5.33 -1.21
C LEU A 204 -4.90 -5.12 -2.74
N VAL A 205 -3.90 -4.41 -3.23
CA VAL A 205 -3.77 -4.11 -4.67
C VAL A 205 -3.33 -5.32 -5.52
N ASN A 206 -2.90 -6.41 -4.88
CA ASN A 206 -2.47 -7.63 -5.56
C ASN A 206 -3.64 -8.57 -5.87
N TYR A 207 -4.84 -8.31 -5.34
CA TYR A 207 -6.00 -9.15 -5.65
C TYR A 207 -6.44 -8.99 -7.12
N GLY A 208 -6.06 -9.98 -7.94
CA GLY A 208 -6.52 -10.13 -9.33
C GLY A 208 -5.63 -11.08 -10.14
N TYR A 209 -6.23 -12.03 -10.87
CA TYR A 209 -5.51 -13.10 -11.58
C TYR A 209 -5.72 -13.11 -13.11
N LEU A 210 -6.41 -12.10 -13.66
CA LEU A 210 -6.77 -12.07 -15.08
C LEU A 210 -5.58 -11.80 -16.01
N HIS A 211 -4.66 -10.93 -15.59
CA HIS A 211 -3.51 -10.51 -16.39
C HIS A 211 -2.17 -10.80 -15.71
N ARG A 212 -2.20 -11.09 -14.41
CA ARG A 212 -1.03 -11.40 -13.58
C ARG A 212 -1.19 -12.80 -12.98
N ALA A 213 -0.07 -13.39 -12.59
CA ALA A 213 -0.06 -14.58 -11.77
C ALA A 213 -0.85 -14.34 -10.46
N LYS A 214 -1.32 -15.43 -9.86
CA LYS A 214 -2.06 -15.37 -8.60
C LYS A 214 -1.15 -14.79 -7.51
N TRP A 215 -1.69 -13.89 -6.69
CA TRP A 215 -0.93 -13.16 -5.67
C TRP A 215 -0.12 -14.07 -4.73
N TYR A 216 -0.64 -15.24 -4.39
CA TYR A 216 0.04 -16.19 -3.50
C TYR A 216 1.24 -16.92 -4.14
N LYS A 217 1.42 -16.84 -5.46
CA LYS A 217 2.64 -17.33 -6.14
C LYS A 217 3.80 -16.33 -5.99
N ASN A 218 3.54 -15.09 -5.58
CA ASN A 218 4.57 -14.10 -5.32
C ASN A 218 5.09 -14.25 -3.88
N TYR A 219 6.07 -15.13 -3.70
CA TYR A 219 6.65 -15.41 -2.39
C TYR A 219 7.29 -14.18 -1.76
N ALA A 220 7.96 -13.32 -2.55
CA ALA A 220 8.59 -12.10 -2.04
C ALA A 220 7.60 -11.15 -1.38
N LEU A 221 6.42 -10.96 -1.99
CA LEU A 221 5.33 -10.18 -1.41
C LEU A 221 4.86 -10.78 -0.09
N LEU A 222 4.63 -12.10 -0.03
CA LEU A 222 4.15 -12.76 1.18
C LEU A 222 5.16 -12.70 2.32
N THR A 223 6.45 -12.91 2.03
CA THR A 223 7.51 -12.88 3.04
C THR A 223 7.69 -11.48 3.62
N VAL A 224 7.73 -10.45 2.76
CA VAL A 224 7.86 -9.06 3.21
C VAL A 224 6.63 -8.63 3.99
N TRP A 225 5.43 -8.92 3.49
CA TRP A 225 4.18 -8.58 4.18
C TRP A 225 4.08 -9.27 5.55
N ALA A 226 4.36 -10.57 5.62
CA ALA A 226 4.31 -11.32 6.87
C ALA A 226 5.33 -10.81 7.89
N PHE A 227 6.55 -10.49 7.44
CA PHE A 227 7.58 -9.90 8.28
C PHE A 227 7.15 -8.53 8.83
N LEU A 228 6.66 -7.63 7.98
CA LEU A 228 6.20 -6.29 8.40
C LEU A 228 5.00 -6.39 9.36
N MET A 229 4.05 -7.27 9.08
CA MET A 229 2.91 -7.53 9.97
C MET A 229 3.35 -8.06 11.34
N ALA A 230 4.28 -9.01 11.37
CA ALA A 230 4.83 -9.56 12.61
C ALA A 230 5.60 -8.49 13.40
N PHE A 231 6.42 -7.69 12.70
CA PHE A 231 7.21 -6.62 13.30
C PHE A 231 6.34 -5.55 13.96
N VAL A 232 5.31 -5.05 13.27
CA VAL A 232 4.40 -4.03 13.81
C VAL A 232 3.49 -4.62 14.89
N SER A 233 3.07 -5.88 14.76
CA SER A 233 2.34 -6.59 15.82
C SER A 233 3.19 -6.75 17.08
N TYR A 234 4.49 -7.05 16.92
CA TYR A 234 5.44 -7.11 18.03
C TYR A 234 5.59 -5.75 18.71
N MET A 235 5.74 -4.67 17.95
CA MET A 235 5.81 -3.31 18.52
C MET A 235 4.54 -2.92 19.30
N LEU A 236 3.37 -3.38 18.86
CA LEU A 236 2.10 -3.10 19.54
C LEU A 236 1.89 -3.96 20.80
N LEU A 237 2.23 -5.25 20.76
CA LEU A 237 1.90 -6.19 21.83
C LEU A 237 2.99 -6.33 22.88
N ALA A 238 4.26 -6.13 22.51
CA ALA A 238 5.38 -6.27 23.44
C ALA A 238 5.32 -5.23 24.56
N ASP A 239 5.91 -5.59 25.69
CA ASP A 239 6.19 -4.64 26.77
C ASP A 239 7.30 -3.66 26.38
N PRO A 240 7.44 -2.54 27.11
CA PRO A 240 8.46 -1.53 26.84
C PRO A 240 9.84 -2.18 26.65
N ASN A 241 10.35 -2.05 25.43
CA ASN A 241 11.59 -2.67 25.00
C ASN A 241 12.40 -1.68 24.16
N ARG A 242 13.64 -2.04 23.83
CA ARG A 242 14.53 -1.17 23.07
C ARG A 242 13.94 -0.76 21.72
N VAL A 243 13.23 -1.65 21.04
CA VAL A 243 12.62 -1.38 19.74
C VAL A 243 11.50 -0.36 19.88
N GLY A 244 10.47 -0.62 20.71
CA GLY A 244 9.36 0.30 20.97
C GLY A 244 9.86 1.68 21.42
N CYS A 245 10.83 1.71 22.33
CA CYS A 245 11.46 2.96 22.78
C CYS A 245 12.23 3.70 21.68
N THR A 246 12.90 2.98 20.77
CA THR A 246 13.54 3.63 19.60
C THR A 246 12.50 4.30 18.71
N PHE A 247 11.33 3.67 18.53
CA PHE A 247 10.22 4.27 17.79
C PHE A 247 9.39 5.25 18.62
N ARG A 248 9.73 5.44 19.90
CA ARG A 248 8.98 6.22 20.90
C ARG A 248 7.51 5.78 21.01
N LEU A 249 7.22 4.49 20.84
CA LEU A 249 5.89 3.88 20.96
C LEU A 249 5.88 2.85 22.10
N ASN A 250 4.84 2.86 22.93
CA ASN A 250 4.74 2.02 24.12
C ASN A 250 5.99 2.13 25.03
N CYS A 251 6.49 3.34 25.24
CA CYS A 251 7.68 3.63 26.05
C CYS A 251 7.45 4.85 26.95
N GLY A 252 8.43 5.18 27.78
CA GLY A 252 8.41 6.34 28.67
C GLY A 252 9.78 6.58 29.27
N THR A 253 9.89 7.59 30.13
CA THR A 253 11.14 7.89 30.83
C THR A 253 11.50 6.77 31.82
N PRO A 254 12.80 6.52 32.07
CA PRO A 254 13.25 5.42 32.92
C PRO A 254 12.58 5.40 34.31
N SER A 255 12.50 6.56 34.96
CA SER A 255 11.88 6.71 36.29
C SER A 255 10.38 6.41 36.28
N THR A 256 9.69 6.70 35.18
CA THR A 256 8.25 6.44 35.03
C THR A 256 7.99 4.98 34.69
N LEU A 257 8.86 4.36 33.89
CA LEU A 257 8.79 2.92 33.60
C LEU A 257 8.99 2.07 34.86
N GLU A 258 9.89 2.46 35.76
CA GLU A 258 10.08 1.82 37.07
C GLU A 258 8.82 1.95 37.95
N LYS A 259 8.20 3.14 37.99
CA LYS A 259 6.93 3.35 38.71
C LYS A 259 5.79 2.49 38.18
N LEU A 260 5.79 2.20 36.88
CA LEU A 260 4.83 1.31 36.22
C LEU A 260 5.14 -0.19 36.43
N GLY A 261 6.23 -0.53 37.14
CA GLY A 261 6.62 -1.90 37.45
C GLY A 261 7.43 -2.60 36.35
N TYR A 262 7.98 -1.85 35.40
CA TYR A 262 8.88 -2.40 34.38
C TYR A 262 10.35 -2.33 34.83
N LYS A 263 11.19 -3.18 34.24
CA LYS A 263 12.64 -3.17 34.50
C LYS A 263 13.25 -1.86 33.99
N SER A 264 14.17 -1.31 34.77
CA SER A 264 14.94 -0.13 34.40
C SER A 264 15.64 -0.35 33.05
N PRO A 265 15.45 0.53 32.06
CA PRO A 265 16.09 0.40 30.77
C PRO A 265 17.60 0.63 30.90
N SER A 266 18.41 -0.21 30.23
CA SER A 266 19.88 -0.09 30.21
C SER A 266 20.42 0.87 29.15
N TRP A 267 19.55 1.44 28.32
CA TRP A 267 19.88 2.35 27.23
C TRP A 267 19.31 3.74 27.48
N TYR A 268 19.93 4.76 26.85
CA TYR A 268 19.44 6.13 26.93
C TYR A 268 18.10 6.27 26.22
N ILE A 269 17.13 6.89 26.92
CA ILE A 269 15.83 7.28 26.38
C ILE A 269 15.75 8.79 26.56
N GLU A 270 15.59 9.50 25.45
CA GLU A 270 15.39 10.95 25.48
C GLU A 270 14.08 11.25 26.25
N PRO A 271 14.09 12.24 27.17
CA PRO A 271 12.94 12.56 28.00
C PRO A 271 11.67 12.78 27.17
N TYR A 272 10.54 12.32 27.72
CA TYR A 272 9.24 12.62 27.16
C TYR A 272 8.85 14.03 27.61
N ILE A 273 8.18 14.81 26.75
CA ILE A 273 7.74 16.16 27.15
C ILE A 273 6.38 16.11 27.87
N ASN A 274 5.58 15.07 27.62
CA ASN A 274 4.23 14.97 28.20
C ASN A 274 4.24 14.90 29.74
N VAL A 275 3.18 15.38 30.37
CA VAL A 275 3.03 15.42 31.84
C VAL A 275 3.11 14.01 32.45
N ILE A 276 2.57 13.01 31.74
CA ILE A 276 2.59 11.60 32.13
C ILE A 276 3.98 10.95 31.92
N GLN A 277 4.86 11.55 31.12
CA GLN A 277 6.21 11.05 30.82
C GLN A 277 6.27 9.63 30.21
N HIS A 278 5.15 9.13 29.69
CA HIS A 278 5.03 7.85 29.00
C HIS A 278 3.84 7.80 28.03
N ASN A 279 3.90 6.89 27.06
CA ASN A 279 2.78 6.53 26.17
C ASN A 279 2.48 5.02 26.17
N VAL A 280 2.85 4.35 27.27
CA VAL A 280 2.60 2.92 27.47
C VAL A 280 1.11 2.61 27.56
N ILE A 281 0.55 2.00 26.50
CA ILE A 281 -0.84 1.54 26.48
C ILE A 281 -0.99 0.33 27.42
N PRO A 282 -2.07 0.20 28.22
CA PRO A 282 -2.31 -0.99 29.04
C PRO A 282 -2.42 -2.28 28.21
N ARG A 283 -1.91 -3.41 28.73
CA ARG A 283 -1.86 -4.69 27.99
C ARG A 283 -3.21 -5.11 27.40
N ALA A 284 -4.30 -5.01 28.16
CA ALA A 284 -5.64 -5.35 27.67
C ALA A 284 -6.09 -4.45 26.51
N ALA A 285 -5.73 -3.17 26.54
CA ALA A 285 -6.02 -2.22 25.47
C ALA A 285 -5.16 -2.47 24.22
N ARG A 286 -3.89 -2.94 24.38
CA ARG A 286 -3.03 -3.34 23.24
C ARG A 286 -3.64 -4.46 22.42
N TYR A 287 -4.13 -5.53 23.05
CA TYR A 287 -4.78 -6.64 22.33
C TYR A 287 -6.07 -6.20 21.63
N LYS A 288 -6.87 -5.32 22.26
CA LYS A 288 -8.06 -4.73 21.63
C LYS A 288 -7.68 -3.91 20.39
N LEU A 289 -6.66 -3.06 20.49
CA LEU A 289 -6.17 -2.27 19.36
C LEU A 289 -5.58 -3.14 18.25
N TRP A 290 -4.88 -4.22 18.61
CA TRP A 290 -4.34 -5.16 17.62
C TRP A 290 -5.47 -5.87 16.86
N GLY A 291 -6.46 -6.41 17.57
CA GLY A 291 -7.65 -6.99 16.96
C GLY A 291 -8.43 -5.98 16.11
N TYR A 292 -8.48 -4.73 16.54
CA TYR A 292 -9.08 -3.62 15.80
C TYR A 292 -8.39 -3.37 14.45
N CYS A 293 -7.06 -3.29 14.46
CA CYS A 293 -6.25 -3.09 13.24
C CYS A 293 -6.39 -4.29 12.28
N LEU A 294 -6.39 -5.52 12.81
CA LEU A 294 -6.67 -6.70 12.00
C LEU A 294 -8.09 -6.69 11.42
N GLY A 295 -9.08 -6.25 12.21
CA GLY A 295 -10.47 -6.09 11.76
C GLY A 295 -10.59 -5.10 10.60
N ASN A 296 -9.88 -3.96 10.67
CA ASN A 296 -9.79 -3.01 9.56
C ASN A 296 -9.22 -3.66 8.30
N MET A 297 -8.11 -4.39 8.44
CA MET A 297 -7.49 -5.10 7.33
C MET A 297 -8.44 -6.14 6.74
N VAL A 298 -9.12 -6.95 7.56
CA VAL A 298 -10.10 -7.93 7.08
C VAL A 298 -11.25 -7.24 6.35
N ALA A 299 -11.78 -6.13 6.87
CA ALA A 299 -12.87 -5.38 6.23
C ALA A 299 -12.49 -4.85 4.84
N THR A 300 -11.30 -4.26 4.71
CA THR A 300 -10.81 -3.77 3.40
C THR A 300 -10.53 -4.91 2.42
N ASN A 301 -10.01 -6.05 2.91
CA ASN A 301 -9.85 -7.26 2.11
C ASN A 301 -11.19 -7.81 1.61
N LEU A 302 -12.21 -7.87 2.48
CA LEU A 302 -13.56 -8.30 2.11
C LEU A 302 -14.17 -7.37 1.06
N TRP A 303 -14.00 -6.05 1.20
CA TRP A 303 -14.42 -5.09 0.19
C TRP A 303 -13.80 -5.41 -1.17
N GLN A 304 -12.49 -5.62 -1.21
CA GLN A 304 -11.78 -5.89 -2.46
C GLN A 304 -12.19 -7.24 -3.09
N VAL A 305 -12.34 -8.28 -2.27
CA VAL A 305 -12.67 -9.63 -2.75
C VAL A 305 -14.14 -9.74 -3.16
N PHE A 306 -15.09 -9.24 -2.36
CA PHE A 306 -16.53 -9.41 -2.64
C PHE A 306 -17.08 -8.35 -3.58
N VAL A 307 -16.72 -7.09 -3.39
CA VAL A 307 -17.31 -5.97 -4.14
C VAL A 307 -16.62 -5.78 -5.47
N ILE A 308 -15.28 -5.71 -5.45
CA ILE A 308 -14.50 -5.37 -6.65
C ILE A 308 -14.19 -6.59 -7.51
N ASN A 309 -13.72 -7.69 -6.92
CA ASN A 309 -13.32 -8.88 -7.67
C ASN A 309 -14.37 -10.00 -7.69
N GLY A 310 -15.40 -9.88 -6.86
CA GLY A 310 -16.31 -10.96 -6.54
C GLY A 310 -17.69 -10.85 -7.20
N PRO A 311 -18.74 -11.35 -6.53
CA PRO A 311 -20.08 -11.49 -7.12
C PRO A 311 -20.71 -10.14 -7.48
N VAL A 312 -20.46 -9.08 -6.70
CA VAL A 312 -21.06 -7.75 -6.96
C VAL A 312 -20.63 -7.20 -8.31
N ARG A 313 -19.34 -7.31 -8.66
CA ARG A 313 -18.84 -6.95 -9.98
C ARG A 313 -19.53 -7.76 -11.08
N ARG A 314 -19.69 -9.08 -10.91
CA ARG A 314 -20.34 -9.94 -11.92
C ARG A 314 -21.80 -9.54 -12.13
N LEU A 315 -22.51 -9.19 -11.05
CA LEU A 315 -23.89 -8.70 -11.12
C LEU A 315 -23.97 -7.33 -11.82
N LEU A 316 -23.06 -6.41 -11.50
CA LEU A 316 -22.99 -5.09 -12.14
C LEU A 316 -22.64 -5.18 -13.61
N GLN A 317 -21.72 -6.07 -13.99
CA GLN A 317 -21.37 -6.31 -15.39
C GLN A 317 -22.55 -6.88 -16.20
N LYS A 318 -23.38 -7.75 -15.59
CA LYS A 318 -24.61 -8.23 -16.21
C LYS A 318 -25.66 -7.12 -16.39
N LYS A 319 -25.83 -6.25 -15.39
CA LYS A 319 -26.83 -5.17 -15.40
C LYS A 319 -26.44 -3.97 -16.27
N LYS A 320 -25.16 -3.59 -16.28
CA LYS A 320 -24.65 -2.41 -17.00
C LYS A 320 -23.31 -2.75 -17.68
N PRO A 321 -23.32 -3.43 -18.83
CA PRO A 321 -22.09 -3.72 -19.57
C PRO A 321 -21.44 -2.41 -20.03
N LEU A 322 -20.14 -2.28 -19.81
CA LEU A 322 -19.37 -1.17 -20.36
C LEU A 322 -19.43 -1.24 -21.88
N ARG A 323 -20.03 -0.22 -22.51
CA ARG A 323 -20.10 -0.14 -23.96
C ARG A 323 -18.68 -0.08 -24.52
N ARG A 324 -18.32 -1.04 -25.36
CA ARG A 324 -17.08 -0.99 -26.14
C ARG A 324 -17.15 0.27 -27.01
N LEU A 325 -16.11 1.11 -26.94
CA LEU A 325 -15.96 2.23 -27.86
C LEU A 325 -16.00 1.65 -29.29
N LYS A 326 -17.11 1.89 -30.00
CA LYS A 326 -17.23 1.55 -31.42
C LYS A 326 -16.42 2.58 -32.18
N VAL A 327 -15.21 2.21 -32.57
CA VAL A 327 -14.46 2.98 -33.56
C VAL A 327 -15.15 2.72 -34.89
N LYS A 328 -15.80 3.74 -35.46
CA LYS A 328 -16.17 3.70 -36.88
C LYS A 328 -14.84 3.71 -37.64
N LEU A 329 -14.50 2.57 -38.24
CA LEU A 329 -13.32 2.41 -39.08
C LEU A 329 -13.49 3.20 -40.37
#